data_AF-A0A6M0S9L8-F1
#
_entry.id   AF-A0A6M0S9L8-F1
#
_cell.length_a   1.000
_cell.length_b   1.000
_cell.length_c   1.000
_cell.angle_alpha   90.00
_cell.angle_beta   90.00
_cell.angle_gamma   90.00
#
_symmetry.space_group_name_H-M   'P 1'
#
loop_
_entity.id
_entity.type
_entity.pdbx_description
1 polymer ?
#
loop_
_entity_poly.entity_id
_entity_poly.type
_entity_poly.pdbx_seq_one_letter_code
_entity_poly.pdbx_strand_id
1 'polypeptide(L)' 'MVAIAIVYFSGQGHTHLMAESLAKGVEATGETAHLLRITGEQIVNGRWQ' A
#
# COMPACT_ATOMS: atom_id res chain seq x y z
N MET A 1 -16.64 8.80 -5.67
CA MET A 1 -16.10 8.15 -4.47
C MET A 1 -15.82 6.69 -4.77
N VAL A 2 -14.61 6.46 -5.28
CA VAL A 2 -14.00 5.19 -5.61
C VAL A 2 -12.88 4.97 -4.59
N ALA A 3 -12.69 3.72 -4.18
CA ALA A 3 -11.60 3.32 -3.31
C ALA A 3 -10.52 2.60 -4.12
N ILE A 4 -9.26 2.99 -3.94
CA ILE A 4 -8.10 2.40 -4.59
C ILE A 4 -7.24 1.70 -3.54
N ALA A 5 -7.04 0.40 -3.71
CA ALA A 5 -6.11 -0.37 -2.90
C ALA A 5 -4.69 -0.32 -3.49
N ILE A 6 -3.73 0.18 -2.71
CA ILE A 6 -2.30 0.18 -3.04
C ILE A 6 -1.66 -0.95 -2.22
N VAL A 7 -1.50 -2.10 -2.86
CA VAL A 7 -0.87 -3.29 -2.27
C VAL A 7 0.61 -3.30 -2.62
N TYR A 8 1.49 -3.37 -1.62
CA TYR A 8 2.94 -3.29 -1.86
C TYR A 8 3.76 -4.01 -0.78
N PHE A 9 4.98 -4.42 -1.15
CA PHE A 9 6.03 -4.83 -0.21
C PHE A 9 7.17 -3.81 -0.26
N SER A 10 7.87 -3.62 0.86
CA SER A 10 9.06 -2.79 0.91
C SER A 10 10.01 -3.31 1.99
N GLY A 11 11.16 -3.83 1.57
CA GLY A 11 12.21 -4.31 2.46
C GLY A 11 13.06 -3.19 3.05
N GLN A 12 13.45 -2.20 2.22
CA GLN A 12 14.37 -1.11 2.62
C GLN A 12 13.70 0.29 2.65
N GLY A 13 12.38 0.39 2.43
CA GLY A 13 11.64 1.64 2.59
C GLY A 13 11.39 2.44 1.31
N HIS A 14 12.18 2.28 0.24
CA HIS A 14 11.98 3.06 -1.00
C HIS A 14 10.57 2.90 -1.60
N THR A 15 10.09 1.67 -1.77
CA THR A 15 8.74 1.39 -2.27
C THR A 15 7.65 1.87 -1.31
N HIS A 16 7.96 1.98 -0.01
CA HIS A 16 7.01 2.51 0.97
C HIS A 16 6.79 4.01 0.76
N LEU A 17 7.85 4.78 0.57
CA LEU A 17 7.76 6.21 0.25
C LEU A 17 7.04 6.45 -1.09
N MET A 18 7.25 5.58 -2.07
CA MET A 18 6.51 5.61 -3.33
C MET A 18 5.02 5.34 -3.12
N ALA A 19 4.66 4.33 -2.33
CA ALA A 19 3.27 4.00 -2.03
C ALA A 19 2.56 5.15 -1.30
N GLU A 20 3.22 5.80 -0.35
CA GLU A 20 2.69 6.99 0.33
C GLU A 20 2.48 8.16 -0.64
N SER A 21 3.41 8.38 -1.58
CA SER A 21 3.27 9.43 -2.59
C SER A 21 2.07 9.18 -3.51
N LEU A 22 1.85 7.92 -3.90
CA LEU A 22 0.70 7.51 -4.70
C LEU A 22 -0.62 7.69 -3.93
N ALA A 23 -0.66 7.29 -2.66
CA ALA A 23 -1.83 7.47 -1.80
C ALA A 23 -2.23 8.94 -1.68
N LYS A 24 -1.26 9.82 -1.41
CA LYS A 24 -1.46 11.28 -1.37
C LYS A 24 -2.01 11.80 -2.70
N GLY A 25 -1.52 11.29 -3.83
CA GLY A 25 -2.02 11.65 -5.15
C GLY A 25 -3.49 11.26 -5.36
N VAL A 26 -3.89 10.07 -4.93
CA VAL A 26 -5.29 9.61 -4.98
C VAL A 26 -6.18 10.44 -4.06
N GLU A 27 -5.75 10.70 -2.83
CA GLU A 27 -6.51 11.52 -1.88
C GLU A 27 -6.69 12.97 -2.36
N ALA A 28 -5.70 13.52 -3.06
CA ALA A 28 -5.77 14.85 -3.67
C ALA A 28 -6.84 14.97 -4.78
N THR A 29 -7.29 13.86 -5.38
CA THR A 29 -8.40 13.88 -6.34
C THR A 29 -9.77 13.78 -5.68
N GLY A 30 -9.83 13.74 -4.33
CA GLY A 30 -11.07 13.51 -3.58
C GLY A 30 -11.52 12.05 -3.54
N GLU A 31 -10.66 11.12 -3.96
CA GLU A 31 -10.92 9.68 -3.90
C GLU A 31 -10.23 9.05 -2.67
N THR A 32 -10.55 7.79 -2.35
CA THR A 32 -10.01 7.12 -1.15
C THR A 32 -8.85 6.19 -1.51
N ALA A 33 -7.73 6.29 -0.78
CA ALA A 33 -6.61 5.36 -0.89
C ALA A 33 -6.54 4.41 0.31
N HIS A 34 -6.25 3.14 0.06
CA HIS A 34 -5.96 2.14 1.09
C HIS A 34 -4.56 1.58 0.90
N LEU A 35 -3.66 1.88 1.83
CA LEU A 35 -2.31 1.34 1.84
C LEU A 35 -2.27 -0.03 2.52
N LEU A 36 -2.01 -1.07 1.72
CA LEU A 36 -1.97 -2.46 2.17
C LEU A 36 -0.55 -2.98 2.06
N ARG A 37 0.28 -2.70 3.08
CA ARG A 37 1.65 -3.21 3.15
C ARG A 37 1.67 -4.70 3.44
N ILE A 38 2.39 -5.45 2.63
CA ILE A 38 2.75 -6.85 2.85
C ILE A 38 4.04 -6.88 3.66
N THR A 39 4.08 -7.67 4.74
CA THR A 39 5.29 -7.91 5.54
C THR A 39 6.06 -9.14 5.04
N GLY A 40 7.34 -9.26 5.41
CA GLY A 40 8.13 -10.46 5.08
C GLY A 40 7.49 -11.74 5.61
N GLU A 41 6.93 -11.71 6.82
CA GLU A 41 6.21 -12.84 7.41
C GLU A 41 5.00 -13.26 6.57
N GLN A 42 4.19 -12.29 6.09
CA GLN A 42 3.01 -12.56 5.27
C GLN A 42 3.35 -13.12 3.88
N ILE A 43 4.56 -12.85 3.37
CA ILE A 43 5.05 -13.46 2.14
C ILE A 43 5.36 -14.95 2.36
N VAL A 44 5.92 -15.29 3.52
CA VAL A 44 6.36 -16.67 3.84
C VAL A 44 5.18 -17.52 4.33
N ASN A 45 4.36 -16.99 5.23
CA ASN A 45 3.33 -17.74 5.96
C ASN A 45 1.92 -17.55 5.38
N GLY A 46 1.78 -16.72 4.35
CA GLY A 46 0.49 -16.23 3.87
C GLY A 46 -0.07 -15.13 4.78
N ARG A 47 -0.95 -14.30 4.22
CA ARG A 47 -1.61 -13.21 4.95
C ARG A 47 -2.91 -13.63 5.64
N TRP A 48 -3.54 -14.68 5.14
CA TRP A 48 -4.81 -15.19 5.63
C TRP A 48 -4.61 -16.64 6.05
N GLN A 49 -4.75 -16.90 7.35
CA GLN A 49 -4.80 -18.23 7.98
C GLN A 49 -6.11 -18.35 8.74
#